data_AF-A0A8H3XE86-F1
#
_entry.id   AF-A0A8H3XE86-F1
#
_cell.length_a   1.000
_cell.length_b   1.000
_cell.length_c   1.000
_cell.angle_alpha   90.00
_cell.angle_beta   90.00
_cell.angle_gamma   90.00
#
_symmetry.space_group_name_H-M   'P 1'
#
loop_
_entity.id
_entity.type
_entity.pdbx_description
1 polymer ?
#
loop_
_entity_poly.entity_id
_entity_poly.type
_entity_poly.pdbx_seq_one_letter_code
_entity_poly.pdbx_strand_id
1 'polypeptide(L)'
;MNSSRSTQKITDKVEPQNIQLEHNDIKEYFRYVNGNIFGDWPQVITRFSDTIDKQVKKEGLKQLFECDFSTTSNSSLTASRIILLDAMKKYFRYKLRGGCGIPKVTLDGTLEDWLHIQEKLTEILNLGLNIDFWFNRLEPVIAQFIETCKGNVDENFWNMVITQVPQIGPSDGEVIGTLPAWDGWISAFFPYSKSGFNMPKSIQPFDIPSGLVYVPVELKILDNFKINVAAGFLGARQDKIDDEYIVSPVIGWYISEGR
;
A
#
# COMPACT_ATOMS: atom_id res chain seq x y z
N MET A 1 6.10 -58.21 29.42
CA MET A 1 6.53 -57.52 28.17
C MET A 1 5.40 -57.60 27.16
N ASN A 2 4.81 -56.46 26.82
CA ASN A 2 4.31 -56.11 25.48
C ASN A 2 3.73 -54.69 25.56
N SER A 3 4.60 -53.72 25.32
CA SER A 3 4.26 -52.32 25.11
C SER A 3 3.57 -52.20 23.75
N SER A 4 2.26 -51.93 23.75
CA SER A 4 1.51 -51.54 22.55
C SER A 4 1.98 -50.15 22.10
N ARG A 5 2.92 -50.14 21.15
CA ARG A 5 3.46 -48.95 20.51
C ARG A 5 2.40 -48.40 19.54
N SER A 6 1.72 -47.34 19.93
CA SER A 6 0.81 -46.60 19.04
C SER A 6 1.66 -45.61 18.22
N THR A 7 1.94 -45.97 16.97
CA THR A 7 2.68 -45.10 16.04
C THR A 7 1.69 -44.16 15.38
N GLN A 8 1.49 -42.97 15.97
CA GLN A 8 0.81 -41.87 15.26
C GLN A 8 1.80 -41.25 14.28
N LYS A 9 1.49 -41.30 12.98
CA LYS A 9 2.19 -40.53 11.95
C LYS A 9 1.93 -39.05 12.21
N ILE A 10 2.97 -38.35 12.66
CA ILE A 10 3.03 -36.88 12.64
C ILE A 10 3.26 -36.47 11.17
N THR A 11 2.57 -35.40 10.77
CA THR A 11 2.52 -34.76 9.44
C THR A 11 1.49 -35.29 8.44
N ASP A 12 0.22 -34.96 8.68
CA ASP A 12 -0.60 -34.55 7.54
C ASP A 12 0.00 -33.24 7.02
N LYS A 13 0.70 -33.32 5.89
CA LYS A 13 1.08 -32.13 5.13
C LYS A 13 -0.22 -31.48 4.68
N VAL A 14 -0.63 -30.40 5.36
CA VAL A 14 -1.69 -29.53 4.85
C VAL A 14 -1.15 -28.92 3.56
N GLU A 15 -1.62 -29.41 2.42
CA GLU A 15 -1.30 -28.80 1.13
C GLU A 15 -1.78 -27.35 1.13
N PRO A 16 -0.99 -26.40 0.62
CA PRO A 16 -1.43 -25.01 0.50
C PRO A 16 -2.71 -24.94 -0.35
N GLN A 17 -3.81 -24.53 0.26
CA GLN A 17 -5.08 -24.29 -0.41
C GLN A 17 -5.12 -22.82 -0.87
N ASN A 18 -5.55 -22.54 -2.10
CA ASN A 18 -5.77 -21.15 -2.49
C ASN A 18 -7.13 -20.69 -1.92
N ILE A 19 -7.14 -19.71 -1.02
CA ILE A 19 -8.37 -18.93 -0.76
C ILE A 19 -8.43 -17.82 -1.81
N GLN A 20 -8.91 -18.20 -2.98
CA GLN A 20 -9.24 -17.25 -4.03
C GLN A 20 -10.67 -16.81 -3.80
N LEU A 21 -10.87 -15.55 -3.38
CA LEU A 21 -12.16 -14.91 -3.53
C LEU A 21 -12.31 -14.60 -5.03
N GLU A 22 -13.20 -15.33 -5.70
CA GLU A 22 -13.43 -15.19 -7.14
C GLU A 22 -14.07 -13.82 -7.45
N HIS A 23 -14.00 -13.37 -8.71
CA HIS A 23 -14.53 -12.07 -9.13
C HIS A 23 -16.01 -11.85 -8.75
N ASN A 24 -16.81 -12.92 -8.65
CA ASN A 24 -18.22 -12.83 -8.22
C ASN A 24 -18.41 -12.67 -6.71
N ASP A 25 -17.45 -13.11 -5.89
CA ASP A 25 -17.44 -12.91 -4.44
C ASP A 25 -17.05 -11.48 -4.05
N ILE A 26 -16.23 -10.85 -4.87
CA ILE A 26 -15.71 -9.49 -4.67
C ILE A 26 -16.76 -8.44 -5.05
N LYS A 27 -17.67 -8.73 -6.00
CA LYS A 27 -18.74 -7.80 -6.45
C LYS A 27 -19.73 -7.39 -5.36
N GLU A 28 -19.89 -8.19 -4.31
CA GLU A 28 -20.77 -7.86 -3.16
C GLU A 28 -20.19 -6.72 -2.31
N TYR A 29 -18.85 -6.62 -2.23
CA TYR A 29 -18.14 -5.70 -1.33
C TYR A 29 -17.42 -4.60 -2.10
N PHE A 30 -17.00 -4.89 -3.33
CA PHE A 30 -16.46 -3.93 -4.27
C PHE A 30 -17.44 -3.74 -5.42
N ARG A 31 -18.12 -2.60 -5.44
CA ARG A 31 -18.98 -2.22 -6.57
C ARG A 31 -18.17 -1.43 -7.57
N TYR A 32 -18.25 -1.86 -8.84
CA TYR A 32 -17.77 -1.06 -9.96
C TYR A 32 -18.97 -0.34 -10.59
N VAL A 33 -19.04 0.98 -10.43
CA VAL A 33 -20.13 1.80 -10.97
C VAL A 33 -19.51 3.00 -11.70
N ASN A 34 -19.79 3.16 -12.98
CA ASN A 34 -19.33 4.29 -13.80
C ASN A 34 -17.81 4.56 -13.75
N GLY A 35 -16.97 3.51 -13.77
CA GLY A 35 -15.51 3.68 -13.67
C GLY A 35 -14.95 3.66 -12.25
N ASN A 36 -15.82 3.68 -11.24
CA ASN A 36 -15.42 3.86 -9.85
C ASN A 36 -15.55 2.55 -9.07
N ILE A 37 -14.54 2.26 -8.23
CA ILE A 37 -14.56 1.13 -7.29
C ILE A 37 -14.90 1.64 -5.89
N PHE A 38 -15.96 1.09 -5.31
CA PHE A 38 -16.35 1.33 -3.92
C PHE A 38 -16.21 0.04 -3.15
N GLY A 39 -15.44 0.00 -2.05
CA GLY A 39 -15.51 -1.16 -1.17
C GLY A 39 -14.89 -0.99 0.21
N ASP A 40 -15.17 -1.97 1.07
CA ASP A 40 -14.89 -1.98 2.50
C ASP A 40 -13.81 -3.02 2.83
N TRP A 41 -12.58 -2.55 3.03
CA TRP A 41 -11.41 -3.38 3.35
C TRP A 41 -11.58 -4.16 4.67
N PRO A 42 -12.04 -3.56 5.78
CA PRO A 42 -12.39 -4.30 6.98
C PRO A 42 -13.35 -5.47 6.73
N GLN A 43 -14.39 -5.30 5.90
CA GLN A 43 -15.29 -6.40 5.53
C GLN A 43 -14.61 -7.47 4.69
N VAL A 44 -13.75 -7.09 3.74
CA VAL A 44 -12.98 -8.04 2.93
C VAL A 44 -12.06 -8.89 3.81
N ILE A 45 -11.36 -8.25 4.76
CA ILE A 45 -10.52 -8.92 5.76
C ILE A 45 -11.38 -9.86 6.63
N THR A 46 -12.57 -9.42 7.04
CA THR A 46 -13.53 -10.25 7.79
C THR A 46 -13.91 -11.49 7.00
N ARG A 47 -14.21 -11.37 5.71
CA ARG A 47 -14.58 -12.51 4.86
C ARG A 47 -13.43 -13.49 4.68
N PHE A 48 -12.19 -13.02 4.55
CA PHE A 48 -11.03 -13.90 4.56
C PHE A 48 -10.95 -14.67 5.88
N SER A 49 -11.11 -13.98 7.03
CA SER A 49 -11.11 -14.64 8.35
C SER A 49 -12.24 -15.65 8.52
N ASP A 50 -13.45 -15.35 8.04
CA ASP A 50 -14.60 -16.26 8.06
C ASP A 50 -14.38 -17.50 7.18
N THR A 51 -13.70 -17.31 6.04
CA THR A 51 -13.39 -18.42 5.12
C THR A 51 -12.38 -19.37 5.76
N ILE A 52 -11.37 -18.83 6.44
CA ILE A 52 -10.42 -19.64 7.21
C ILE A 52 -11.15 -20.42 8.30
N ASP A 53 -12.01 -19.77 9.08
CA ASP A 53 -12.76 -20.42 10.17
C ASP A 53 -13.58 -21.61 9.65
N LYS A 54 -14.28 -21.40 8.53
CA LYS A 54 -15.05 -22.45 7.83
C LYS A 54 -14.20 -23.60 7.31
N GLN A 55 -13.00 -23.33 6.77
CA GLN A 55 -12.16 -24.33 6.11
C GLN A 55 -11.29 -25.12 7.08
N VAL A 56 -10.76 -24.48 8.12
CA VAL A 56 -9.88 -25.10 9.10
C VAL A 56 -10.65 -25.99 10.07
N LYS A 57 -11.97 -25.76 10.24
CA LYS A 57 -12.89 -26.57 11.06
C LYS A 57 -12.36 -26.84 12.49
N LYS A 58 -11.57 -25.91 13.02
CA LYS A 58 -11.11 -25.90 14.41
C LYS A 58 -12.02 -24.94 15.16
N GLU A 59 -12.87 -25.49 16.01
CA GLU A 59 -13.81 -24.68 16.79
C GLU A 59 -13.07 -23.60 17.57
N GLY A 60 -13.59 -22.38 17.50
CA GLY A 60 -13.06 -21.24 18.26
C GLY A 60 -11.82 -20.57 17.65
N LEU A 61 -11.26 -21.07 16.54
CA LEU A 61 -9.98 -20.55 16.02
C LEU A 61 -10.06 -19.04 15.73
N LYS A 62 -11.11 -18.60 15.03
CA LYS A 62 -11.28 -17.17 14.73
C LYS A 62 -11.46 -16.34 15.99
N GLN A 63 -12.31 -16.80 16.92
CA GLN A 63 -12.63 -16.09 18.16
C GLN A 63 -11.40 -15.93 19.07
N LEU A 64 -10.47 -16.90 19.05
CA LEU A 64 -9.21 -16.81 19.80
C LEU A 64 -8.28 -15.69 19.31
N PHE A 65 -8.35 -15.34 18.02
CA PHE A 65 -7.55 -14.26 17.44
C PHE A 65 -8.28 -12.92 17.45
N GLU A 66 -9.61 -12.89 17.36
CA GLU A 66 -10.37 -11.65 17.33
C GLU A 66 -10.27 -10.89 18.65
N CYS A 67 -9.93 -9.60 18.58
CA CYS A 67 -10.02 -8.71 19.73
C CYS A 67 -11.48 -8.55 20.17
N ASP A 68 -11.78 -8.89 21.42
CA ASP A 68 -13.11 -8.80 22.04
C ASP A 68 -13.10 -8.03 23.38
N PHE A 69 -12.03 -7.27 23.64
CA PHE A 69 -11.85 -6.46 24.85
C PHE A 69 -12.74 -5.21 24.88
N SER A 70 -12.99 -4.66 26.08
CA SER A 70 -13.79 -3.43 26.26
C SER A 70 -13.20 -2.18 25.59
N THR A 71 -11.92 -2.20 25.26
CA THR A 71 -11.21 -1.12 24.56
C THR A 71 -11.00 -1.41 23.07
N THR A 72 -11.63 -2.46 22.53
CA THR A 72 -11.51 -2.84 21.13
C THR A 72 -12.07 -1.74 20.23
N SER A 73 -11.20 -1.15 19.41
CA SER A 73 -11.56 -0.28 18.30
C SER A 73 -11.70 -1.07 17.00
N ASN A 74 -12.35 -0.48 15.98
CA ASN A 74 -12.42 -1.05 14.62
C ASN A 74 -11.04 -1.41 14.06
N SER A 75 -10.03 -0.56 14.33
CA SER A 75 -8.65 -0.80 13.91
C SER A 75 -8.04 -2.02 14.61
N SER A 76 -8.23 -2.14 15.94
CA SER A 76 -7.71 -3.29 16.68
C SER A 76 -8.42 -4.60 16.32
N LEU A 77 -9.73 -4.56 16.05
CA LEU A 77 -10.49 -5.71 15.54
C LEU A 77 -9.97 -6.14 14.16
N THR A 78 -9.80 -5.20 13.23
CA THR A 78 -9.27 -5.49 11.89
C THR A 78 -7.84 -6.04 11.96
N ALA A 79 -6.98 -5.44 12.79
CA ALA A 79 -5.62 -5.91 13.00
C ALA A 79 -5.58 -7.36 13.53
N SER A 80 -6.43 -7.68 14.50
CA SER A 80 -6.53 -9.03 15.06
C SER A 80 -6.91 -10.09 14.01
N ARG A 81 -7.80 -9.75 13.08
CA ARG A 81 -8.15 -10.59 11.92
C ARG A 81 -6.97 -10.73 10.95
N ILE A 82 -6.21 -9.66 10.69
CA ILE A 82 -5.00 -9.73 9.85
C ILE A 82 -3.96 -10.68 10.47
N ILE A 83 -3.80 -10.69 11.80
CA ILE A 83 -2.89 -11.63 12.48
C ILE A 83 -3.30 -13.08 12.21
N LEU A 84 -4.60 -13.40 12.23
CA LEU A 84 -5.10 -14.72 11.82
C LEU A 84 -4.73 -15.03 10.36
N LEU A 85 -4.91 -14.08 9.44
CA LEU A 85 -4.53 -14.27 8.03
C LEU A 85 -3.03 -14.54 7.90
N ASP A 86 -2.20 -13.83 8.66
CA ASP A 86 -0.74 -13.98 8.67
C ASP A 86 -0.32 -15.36 9.17
N ALA A 87 -0.90 -15.81 10.29
CA ALA A 87 -0.65 -17.13 10.85
C ALA A 87 -0.95 -18.25 9.85
N MET A 88 -1.95 -18.03 9.00
CA MET A 88 -2.42 -19.02 8.03
C MET A 88 -1.86 -18.83 6.61
N LYS A 89 -1.03 -17.82 6.35
CA LYS A 89 -0.53 -17.46 5.00
C LYS A 89 0.34 -18.54 4.33
N LYS A 90 0.86 -19.50 5.10
CA LYS A 90 1.56 -20.68 4.56
C LYS A 90 0.61 -21.70 3.94
N TYR A 91 -0.63 -21.73 4.43
CA TYR A 91 -1.69 -22.64 3.98
C TYR A 91 -2.64 -21.97 3.01
N PHE A 92 -2.76 -20.64 3.04
CA PHE A 92 -3.66 -19.90 2.18
C PHE A 92 -2.98 -18.78 1.40
N ARG A 93 -3.30 -18.69 0.10
CA ARG A 93 -2.98 -17.53 -0.73
C ARG A 93 -4.23 -16.66 -0.88
N TYR A 94 -4.14 -15.39 -0.51
CA TYR A 94 -5.22 -14.41 -0.63
C TYR A 94 -5.05 -13.61 -1.92
N LYS A 95 -6.03 -13.64 -2.81
CA LYS A 95 -5.99 -12.90 -4.08
C LYS A 95 -7.25 -12.05 -4.25
N LEU A 96 -7.07 -10.82 -4.73
CA LEU A 96 -8.13 -9.92 -5.16
C LEU A 96 -7.80 -9.43 -6.57
N ARG A 97 -8.81 -9.30 -7.45
CA ARG A 97 -8.66 -8.73 -8.79
C ARG A 97 -9.71 -7.63 -8.95
N GLY A 98 -9.26 -6.39 -9.10
CA GLY A 98 -10.11 -5.20 -9.29
C GLY A 98 -9.62 -4.33 -10.46
N GLY A 99 -10.46 -3.38 -10.89
CA GLY A 99 -10.15 -2.40 -11.94
C GLY A 99 -9.33 -1.19 -11.45
N CYS A 100 -8.99 -0.29 -12.36
CA CYS A 100 -8.24 0.95 -12.10
C CYS A 100 -9.15 2.18 -12.19
N GLY A 101 -8.97 3.14 -11.28
CA GLY A 101 -9.67 4.44 -11.29
C GLY A 101 -9.61 5.14 -9.93
N ILE A 102 -9.38 6.46 -9.93
CA ILE A 102 -9.47 7.31 -8.72
C ILE A 102 -10.77 8.10 -8.83
N PRO A 103 -11.83 7.70 -8.10
CA PRO A 103 -13.19 8.21 -8.33
C PRO A 103 -13.40 9.64 -7.82
N LYS A 104 -12.65 10.00 -6.77
CA LYS A 104 -12.74 11.26 -6.06
C LYS A 104 -11.39 11.50 -5.38
N VAL A 105 -10.90 12.72 -5.42
CA VAL A 105 -9.71 13.17 -4.69
C VAL A 105 -10.15 14.25 -3.72
N THR A 106 -9.65 14.17 -2.49
CA THR A 106 -9.75 15.24 -1.50
C THR A 106 -8.34 15.74 -1.23
N LEU A 107 -8.14 17.05 -1.31
CA LEU A 107 -6.87 17.68 -0.96
C LEU A 107 -6.98 18.16 0.48
N ASP A 108 -6.15 17.58 1.34
CA ASP A 108 -5.98 18.07 2.71
C ASP A 108 -5.07 19.31 2.71
N GLY A 109 -5.33 20.24 3.64
CA GLY A 109 -4.62 21.52 3.76
C GLY A 109 -5.37 22.70 3.12
N THR A 110 -4.97 23.92 3.47
CA THR A 110 -5.54 25.15 2.91
C THR A 110 -4.80 25.60 1.66
N LEU A 111 -5.36 26.58 0.93
CA LEU A 111 -4.67 27.19 -0.20
C LEU A 111 -3.30 27.77 0.21
N GLU A 112 -3.22 28.36 1.39
CA GLU A 112 -1.98 28.90 1.96
C GLU A 112 -0.94 27.80 2.19
N ASP A 113 -1.35 26.61 2.66
CA ASP A 113 -0.45 25.47 2.82
C ASP A 113 0.16 25.06 1.45
N TRP A 114 -0.65 24.98 0.41
CA TRP A 114 -0.21 24.60 -0.94
C TRP A 114 0.69 25.65 -1.60
N LEU A 115 0.39 26.94 -1.42
CA LEU A 115 1.28 28.03 -1.84
C LEU A 115 2.62 27.96 -1.09
N HIS A 116 2.58 27.69 0.21
CA HIS A 116 3.78 27.57 1.02
C HIS A 116 4.64 26.34 0.65
N ILE A 117 4.02 25.24 0.20
CA ILE A 117 4.74 24.10 -0.38
C ILE A 117 5.51 24.54 -1.63
N GLN A 118 4.88 25.32 -2.53
CA GLN A 118 5.55 25.82 -3.74
C GLN A 118 6.74 26.71 -3.39
N GLU A 119 6.58 27.64 -2.43
CA GLU A 119 7.67 28.50 -1.94
C GLU A 119 8.86 27.68 -1.43
N LYS A 120 8.61 26.70 -0.56
CA LYS A 120 9.65 25.81 -0.03
C LYS A 120 10.38 25.05 -1.12
N LEU A 121 9.67 24.56 -2.14
CA LEU A 121 10.31 23.87 -3.26
C LEU A 121 11.24 24.81 -4.03
N THR A 122 10.85 26.06 -4.25
CA THR A 122 11.70 27.08 -4.87
C THR A 122 12.94 27.38 -4.02
N GLU A 123 12.80 27.49 -2.69
CA GLU A 123 13.94 27.68 -1.79
C GLU A 123 14.92 26.50 -1.82
N ILE A 124 14.41 25.26 -1.82
CA ILE A 124 15.24 24.06 -1.92
C ILE A 124 16.02 24.03 -3.24
N LEU A 125 15.39 24.44 -4.34
CA LEU A 125 16.06 24.54 -5.65
C LEU A 125 17.24 25.53 -5.60
N ASN A 126 17.04 26.68 -4.94
CA ASN A 126 18.05 27.72 -4.79
C ASN A 126 19.27 27.30 -3.94
N LEU A 127 19.20 26.17 -3.23
CA LEU A 127 20.36 25.60 -2.51
C LEU A 127 21.41 24.97 -3.44
N GLY A 128 21.13 24.84 -4.74
CA GLY A 128 22.10 24.30 -5.71
C GLY A 128 22.31 22.79 -5.61
N LEU A 129 21.27 22.05 -5.21
CA LEU A 129 21.33 20.59 -4.98
C LEU A 129 21.33 19.74 -6.27
N ASN A 130 21.35 20.37 -7.46
CA ASN A 130 21.27 19.71 -8.77
C ASN A 130 20.04 18.79 -8.92
N ILE A 131 18.89 19.26 -8.44
CA ILE A 131 17.61 18.52 -8.47
C ILE A 131 16.64 19.07 -9.53
N ASP A 132 17.11 19.94 -10.43
CA ASP A 132 16.31 20.61 -11.47
C ASP A 132 15.52 19.62 -12.33
N PHE A 133 16.14 18.48 -12.67
CA PHE A 133 15.51 17.42 -13.46
C PHE A 133 14.23 16.86 -12.79
N TRP A 134 14.17 16.88 -11.46
CA TRP A 134 13.03 16.44 -10.68
C TRP A 134 12.06 17.59 -10.43
N PHE A 135 12.57 18.77 -10.04
CA PHE A 135 11.77 19.95 -9.81
C PHE A 135 10.92 20.30 -11.04
N ASN A 136 11.49 20.28 -12.25
CA ASN A 136 10.78 20.55 -13.50
C ASN A 136 9.60 19.59 -13.78
N ARG A 137 9.60 18.40 -13.15
CA ARG A 137 8.49 17.45 -13.23
C ARG A 137 7.45 17.69 -12.13
N LEU A 138 7.91 18.06 -10.92
CA LEU A 138 7.06 18.25 -9.75
C LEU A 138 6.30 19.57 -9.78
N GLU A 139 6.92 20.66 -10.22
CA GLU A 139 6.34 22.00 -10.18
C GLU A 139 4.99 22.09 -10.92
N PRO A 140 4.81 21.57 -12.15
CA PRO A 140 3.52 21.60 -12.83
C PRO A 140 2.42 20.83 -12.09
N VAL A 141 2.79 19.78 -11.35
CA VAL A 141 1.86 18.99 -10.53
C VAL A 141 1.40 19.81 -9.33
N ILE A 142 2.32 20.44 -8.61
CA ILE A 142 1.99 21.30 -7.47
C ILE A 142 1.13 22.50 -7.91
N ALA A 143 1.42 23.10 -9.07
CA ALA A 143 0.61 24.18 -9.63
C ALA A 143 -0.85 23.74 -9.87
N GLN A 144 -1.07 22.53 -10.40
CA GLN A 144 -2.42 21.98 -10.60
C GLN A 144 -3.15 21.69 -9.29
N PHE A 145 -2.42 21.30 -8.23
CA PHE A 145 -3.00 21.15 -6.89
C PHE A 145 -3.45 22.51 -6.33
N ILE A 146 -2.65 23.55 -6.50
CA ILE A 146 -2.99 24.93 -6.11
C ILE A 146 -4.25 25.41 -6.87
N GLU A 147 -4.31 25.21 -8.19
CA GLU A 147 -5.49 25.58 -8.99
C GLU A 147 -6.74 24.80 -8.55
N THR A 148 -6.59 23.50 -8.27
CA THR A 148 -7.68 22.68 -7.71
C THR A 148 -8.16 23.24 -6.37
N CYS A 149 -7.26 23.68 -5.48
CA CYS A 149 -7.61 24.32 -4.20
C CYS A 149 -8.33 25.66 -4.36
N LYS A 150 -8.07 26.40 -5.45
CA LYS A 150 -8.81 27.63 -5.80
C LYS A 150 -10.19 27.36 -6.40
N GLY A 151 -10.53 26.10 -6.67
CA GLY A 151 -11.76 25.69 -7.34
C GLY A 151 -11.64 25.55 -8.86
N ASN A 152 -10.46 25.75 -9.43
CA ASN A 152 -10.18 25.58 -10.86
C ASN A 152 -9.73 24.14 -11.13
N VAL A 153 -10.69 23.21 -11.23
CA VAL A 153 -10.40 21.78 -11.41
C VAL A 153 -10.14 21.42 -12.87
N ASP A 154 -8.96 20.86 -13.17
CA ASP A 154 -8.62 20.27 -14.46
C ASP A 154 -8.82 18.74 -14.43
N GLU A 155 -9.96 18.27 -14.95
CA GLU A 155 -10.27 16.84 -14.99
C GLU A 155 -9.27 16.03 -15.82
N ASN A 156 -8.69 16.60 -16.88
CA ASN A 156 -7.72 15.88 -17.71
C ASN A 156 -6.43 15.63 -16.91
N PHE A 157 -5.99 16.63 -16.16
CA PHE A 157 -4.88 16.47 -15.23
C PHE A 157 -5.17 15.35 -14.22
N TRP A 158 -6.31 15.37 -13.54
CA TRP A 158 -6.66 14.35 -12.53
C TRP A 158 -6.85 12.95 -13.14
N ASN A 159 -7.26 12.83 -14.41
CA ASN A 159 -7.33 11.55 -15.11
C ASN A 159 -5.96 11.00 -15.52
N MET A 160 -4.89 11.79 -15.43
CA MET A 160 -3.52 11.40 -15.82
C MET A 160 -2.62 11.07 -14.61
N VAL A 161 -3.19 10.75 -13.44
CA VAL A 161 -2.43 10.33 -12.25
C VAL A 161 -1.53 9.16 -12.58
N ILE A 162 -2.12 8.08 -13.10
CA ILE A 162 -1.42 6.86 -13.47
C ILE A 162 -2.18 6.10 -14.56
N THR A 163 -1.46 5.66 -15.59
CA THR A 163 -1.99 4.91 -16.73
C THR A 163 -1.05 3.77 -17.06
N GLN A 164 -1.58 2.57 -17.27
CA GLN A 164 -0.77 1.45 -17.74
C GLN A 164 -0.46 1.61 -19.23
N VAL A 165 0.82 1.57 -19.59
CA VAL A 165 1.31 1.68 -20.96
C VAL A 165 2.21 0.48 -21.30
N PRO A 166 2.18 -0.03 -22.54
CA PRO A 166 3.13 -1.05 -22.97
C PRO A 166 4.51 -0.42 -23.19
N GLN A 167 5.56 -1.03 -22.64
CA GLN A 167 6.96 -0.71 -22.97
C GLN A 167 7.63 -1.90 -23.65
N ILE A 168 8.58 -1.61 -24.54
CA ILE A 168 9.45 -2.62 -25.14
C ILE A 168 10.34 -3.22 -24.03
N GLY A 169 10.21 -4.51 -23.80
CA GLY A 169 11.00 -5.31 -22.87
C GLY A 169 12.05 -6.18 -23.56
N PRO A 170 12.76 -7.03 -22.79
CA PRO A 170 13.73 -7.97 -23.33
C PRO A 170 13.11 -8.86 -24.40
N SER A 171 13.84 -9.05 -25.50
CA SER A 171 13.45 -9.93 -26.60
C SER A 171 14.18 -11.27 -26.48
N ASP A 172 13.50 -12.37 -26.82
CA ASP A 172 14.08 -13.70 -26.94
C ASP A 172 14.63 -13.98 -28.36
N GLY A 173 14.81 -12.92 -29.17
CA GLY A 173 15.39 -12.98 -30.50
C GLY A 173 14.36 -13.02 -31.63
N GLU A 174 13.15 -13.50 -31.38
CA GLU A 174 12.08 -13.58 -32.41
C GLU A 174 10.87 -12.70 -32.08
N VAL A 175 10.59 -12.42 -30.80
CA VAL A 175 9.48 -11.55 -30.39
C VAL A 175 10.00 -10.40 -29.55
N ILE A 176 9.58 -9.18 -29.88
CA ILE A 176 9.78 -8.03 -29.00
C ILE A 176 8.87 -8.25 -27.78
N GLY A 177 9.46 -8.56 -26.63
CA GLY A 177 8.72 -8.63 -25.38
C GLY A 177 8.08 -7.27 -25.09
N THR A 178 6.84 -7.26 -24.59
CA THR A 178 6.24 -6.04 -24.03
C THR A 178 6.04 -6.23 -22.54
N LEU A 179 6.47 -5.26 -21.75
CA LEU A 179 6.28 -5.24 -20.30
C LEU A 179 5.29 -4.13 -19.94
N PRO A 180 4.37 -4.38 -19.00
CA PRO A 180 3.48 -3.33 -18.51
C PRO A 180 4.29 -2.31 -17.70
N ALA A 181 4.30 -1.07 -18.15
CA ALA A 181 4.81 0.07 -17.39
C ALA A 181 3.65 0.95 -16.95
N TRP A 182 3.92 1.87 -16.03
CA TRP A 182 3.01 2.94 -15.65
C TRP A 182 3.56 4.28 -16.16
N ASP A 183 2.70 5.11 -16.72
CA ASP A 183 2.97 6.52 -17.03
C ASP A 183 1.96 7.38 -16.27
N GLY A 184 2.13 8.69 -16.27
CA GLY A 184 1.31 9.63 -15.51
C GLY A 184 2.17 10.49 -14.59
N TRP A 185 1.53 11.50 -14.01
CA TRP A 185 2.25 12.51 -13.23
C TRP A 185 2.61 12.03 -11.82
N ILE A 186 2.09 10.89 -11.34
CA ILE A 186 2.44 10.37 -10.00
C ILE A 186 3.95 10.11 -9.82
N SER A 187 4.65 9.82 -10.92
CA SER A 187 6.11 9.64 -10.94
C SER A 187 6.88 10.93 -10.58
N ALA A 188 6.24 12.11 -10.66
CA ALA A 188 6.83 13.39 -10.31
C ALA A 188 7.08 13.54 -8.81
N PHE A 189 6.36 12.82 -7.94
CA PHE A 189 6.62 12.81 -6.51
C PHE A 189 7.89 12.07 -6.12
N PHE A 190 8.50 11.34 -7.05
CA PHE A 190 9.68 10.53 -6.81
C PHE A 190 10.88 11.09 -7.60
N PRO A 191 11.90 11.65 -6.93
CA PRO A 191 13.13 12.07 -7.61
C PRO A 191 13.92 10.87 -8.13
N TYR A 192 13.96 9.79 -7.34
CA TYR A 192 14.77 8.61 -7.60
C TYR A 192 13.96 7.31 -7.52
N SER A 193 14.35 6.34 -8.34
CA SER A 193 13.86 4.96 -8.24
C SER A 193 14.43 4.25 -7.03
N LYS A 194 13.90 3.07 -6.72
CA LYS A 194 14.43 2.18 -5.68
C LYS A 194 15.91 1.84 -5.86
N SER A 195 16.41 1.90 -7.08
CA SER A 195 17.82 1.64 -7.43
C SER A 195 18.70 2.89 -7.36
N GLY A 196 18.15 4.06 -6.99
CA GLY A 196 18.88 5.32 -6.83
C GLY A 196 19.11 6.10 -8.13
N PHE A 197 18.59 5.62 -9.27
CA PHE A 197 18.63 6.36 -10.52
C PHE A 197 17.52 7.40 -10.60
N ASN A 198 17.70 8.44 -11.41
CA ASN A 198 16.64 9.42 -11.68
C ASN A 198 15.37 8.69 -12.15
N MET A 199 14.23 9.02 -11.53
CA MET A 199 12.98 8.37 -11.87
C MET A 199 12.58 8.70 -13.33
N PRO A 200 12.41 7.69 -14.20
CA PRO A 200 11.92 7.93 -15.56
C PRO A 200 10.46 8.38 -15.53
N LYS A 201 10.00 8.98 -16.63
CA LYS A 201 8.59 9.34 -16.79
C LYS A 201 7.67 8.11 -16.73
N SER A 202 8.06 7.06 -17.46
CA SER A 202 7.35 5.79 -17.44
C SER A 202 8.11 4.80 -16.56
N ILE A 203 7.45 4.36 -15.49
CA ILE A 203 8.01 3.63 -14.36
C ILE A 203 7.54 2.19 -14.37
N GLN A 204 8.42 1.28 -13.96
CA GLN A 204 7.99 -0.06 -13.61
C GLN A 204 7.44 -0.04 -12.18
N PRO A 205 6.31 -0.73 -11.88
CA PRO A 205 5.71 -0.70 -10.54
C PRO A 205 6.68 -1.08 -9.41
N PHE A 206 7.60 -2.01 -9.69
CA PHE A 206 8.58 -2.50 -8.72
C PHE A 206 9.76 -1.53 -8.47
N ASP A 207 9.91 -0.49 -9.28
CA ASP A 207 10.94 0.54 -9.14
C ASP A 207 10.50 1.71 -8.24
N ILE A 208 9.22 1.77 -7.87
CA ILE A 208 8.70 2.79 -6.96
C ILE A 208 9.30 2.56 -5.57
N PRO A 209 9.95 3.57 -4.96
CA PRO A 209 10.48 3.44 -3.60
C PRO A 209 9.33 3.32 -2.60
N SER A 210 9.60 2.68 -1.46
CA SER A 210 8.55 2.42 -0.44
C SER A 210 7.93 3.67 0.20
N GLY A 211 8.55 4.85 0.03
CA GLY A 211 8.17 6.07 0.74
C GLY A 211 8.64 6.12 2.20
N LEU A 212 9.37 5.10 2.67
CA LEU A 212 10.02 5.08 3.97
C LEU A 212 11.50 5.48 3.86
N VAL A 213 11.93 6.34 4.78
CA VAL A 213 13.33 6.70 4.99
C VAL A 213 13.82 6.10 6.30
N TYR A 214 15.10 5.71 6.33
CA TYR A 214 15.75 5.12 7.49
C TYR A 214 17.06 5.86 7.75
N VAL A 215 17.27 6.28 8.99
CA VAL A 215 18.49 6.92 9.45
C VAL A 215 19.12 6.03 10.51
N PRO A 216 20.27 5.39 10.23
CA PRO A 216 20.99 4.62 11.24
C PRO A 216 21.61 5.58 12.27
N VAL A 217 21.45 5.26 13.55
CA VAL A 217 21.95 6.06 14.68
C VAL A 217 22.65 5.13 15.66
N GLU A 218 23.85 5.52 16.08
CA GLU A 218 24.54 4.90 17.22
C GLU A 218 24.12 5.60 18.51
N LEU A 219 23.42 4.88 19.37
CA LEU A 219 23.01 5.35 20.69
C LEU A 219 23.94 4.78 21.77
N LYS A 220 24.61 5.65 22.53
CA LYS A 220 25.51 5.25 23.62
C LYS A 220 24.87 5.54 24.97
N ILE A 221 24.32 4.52 25.62
CA ILE A 221 23.79 4.60 26.99
C ILE A 221 24.29 3.37 27.75
N LEU A 222 25.39 3.53 28.51
CA LEU A 222 26.16 2.46 29.16
C LEU A 222 26.77 1.46 28.16
N ASP A 223 25.95 0.88 27.29
CA ASP A 223 26.29 0.08 26.12
C ASP A 223 26.04 0.84 24.81
N ASN A 224 26.56 0.30 23.70
CA ASN A 224 26.31 0.81 22.35
C ASN A 224 25.13 0.07 21.71
N PHE A 225 24.09 0.82 21.35
CA PHE A 225 22.94 0.33 20.60
C PHE A 225 22.99 0.88 19.18
N LYS A 226 22.80 0.00 18.20
CA LYS A 226 22.49 0.43 16.84
C LYS A 226 20.99 0.50 16.71
N ILE A 227 20.46 1.66 16.35
CA ILE A 227 19.04 1.87 16.12
C ILE A 227 18.81 2.46 14.73
N ASN A 228 17.64 2.23 14.17
CA ASN A 228 17.16 2.88 12.96
C ASN A 228 16.01 3.80 13.31
N VAL A 229 16.16 5.09 13.03
CA VAL A 229 15.05 6.06 13.06
C VAL A 229 14.39 6.04 11.70
N ALA A 230 13.13 5.61 11.63
CA ALA A 230 12.37 5.47 10.40
C ALA A 230 11.23 6.48 10.34
N ALA A 231 10.92 6.98 9.15
CA ALA A 231 9.78 7.87 8.92
C ALA A 231 9.24 7.75 7.49
N GLY A 232 8.02 8.23 7.27
CA GLY A 232 7.40 8.33 5.94
C GLY A 232 6.03 7.67 5.86
N PHE A 233 5.70 7.12 4.70
CA PHE A 233 4.43 6.43 4.45
C PHE A 233 4.46 5.01 5.03
N LEU A 234 3.83 4.83 6.19
CA LEU A 234 3.72 3.53 6.87
C LEU A 234 2.69 2.61 6.19
N GLY A 235 1.77 3.17 5.42
CA GLY A 235 0.73 2.44 4.69
C GLY A 235 -0.43 3.35 4.31
N ALA A 236 -1.58 2.75 4.08
CA ALA A 236 -2.85 3.46 3.90
C ALA A 236 -3.88 2.89 4.89
N ARG A 237 -4.78 3.75 5.36
CA ARG A 237 -5.95 3.35 6.12
C ARG A 237 -7.21 3.68 5.33
N GLN A 238 -8.27 2.96 5.64
CA GLN A 238 -9.59 3.28 5.13
C GLN A 238 -10.50 3.63 6.30
N ASP A 239 -11.14 4.78 6.20
CA ASP A 239 -12.14 5.26 7.14
C ASP A 239 -13.48 5.44 6.41
N LYS A 240 -14.59 5.40 7.14
CA LYS A 240 -15.93 5.69 6.62
C LYS A 240 -16.41 7.02 7.21
N ILE A 241 -16.54 8.05 6.38
CA ILE A 241 -16.91 9.42 6.77
C ILE A 241 -18.10 9.83 5.90
N ASP A 242 -19.19 10.28 6.51
CA ASP A 242 -20.42 10.70 5.81
C ASP A 242 -20.93 9.69 4.78
N ASP A 243 -20.91 8.40 5.15
CA ASP A 243 -21.24 7.25 4.31
C ASP A 243 -20.33 6.99 3.09
N GLU A 244 -19.27 7.77 2.91
CA GLU A 244 -18.24 7.55 1.91
C GLU A 244 -17.02 6.80 2.50
N TYR A 245 -16.42 5.93 1.70
CA TYR A 245 -15.14 5.30 2.05
C TYR A 245 -14.00 6.19 1.58
N ILE A 246 -13.16 6.61 2.52
CA ILE A 246 -12.00 7.45 2.25
C ILE A 246 -10.75 6.63 2.54
N VAL A 247 -9.84 6.60 1.57
CA VAL A 247 -8.51 5.99 1.74
C VAL A 247 -7.50 7.11 1.93
N SER A 248 -6.80 7.10 3.06
CA SER A 248 -5.83 8.12 3.42
C SER A 248 -4.47 7.49 3.72
N PRO A 249 -3.36 8.19 3.42
CA PRO A 249 -2.03 7.71 3.81
C PRO A 249 -1.90 7.70 5.34
N VAL A 250 -1.17 6.72 5.85
CA VAL A 250 -0.69 6.70 7.23
C VAL A 250 0.75 7.18 7.23
N ILE A 251 0.96 8.43 7.66
CA ILE A 251 2.28 9.04 7.79
C ILE A 251 2.71 8.95 9.25
N GLY A 252 3.94 8.55 9.50
CA GLY A 252 4.45 8.47 10.87
C GLY A 252 5.95 8.23 10.93
N TRP A 253 6.42 7.97 12.15
CA TRP A 253 7.81 7.67 12.46
C TRP A 253 7.89 6.59 13.55
N TYR A 254 8.98 5.83 13.58
CA TYR A 254 9.24 4.82 14.59
C TYR A 254 10.74 4.56 14.77
N ILE A 255 11.12 3.99 15.90
CA ILE A 255 12.47 3.50 16.16
C ILE A 255 12.45 1.97 16.07
N SER A 256 13.43 1.40 15.39
CA SER A 256 13.63 -0.05 15.31
C SER A 256 15.09 -0.41 15.60
N GLU A 257 15.35 -1.68 15.89
CA GLU A 257 16.70 -2.18 16.04
C GLU A 257 17.49 -1.98 14.73
N GLY A 258 18.71 -1.46 14.86
CA GLY A 258 19.66 -1.31 13.75
C GLY A 258 20.20 -2.68 13.38
N ARG A 259 19.84 -3.17 12.18
CA ARG A 259 20.46 -4.37 11.59
C ARG A 259 21.92 -4.13 11.22
#